data_AF-A0A9C7Z643-F1
#
_entry.id   AF-A0A9C7Z643-F1
#
_cell.length_a   1.000
_cell.length_b   1.000
_cell.length_c   1.000
_cell.angle_alpha   90.00
_cell.angle_beta   90.00
_cell.angle_gamma   90.00
#
_symmetry.space_group_name_H-M   'P 1'
#
loop_
_entity.id
_entity.type
_entity.pdbx_description
1 polymer ?
#
loop_
_entity_poly.entity_id
_entity_poly.type
_entity_poly.pdbx_seq_one_letter_code
_entity_poly.pdbx_strand_id
1 'polypeptide(L)'
;MGCITGCQMEGSFYGLSIEKSERISINDNAFLENEYAGLFLINASSSNVRDNIFGSGGIGILFYEKAMNNNVHDNIFNDYKIGISILSLAAGGNRIYHNDFLSCRAASEACNLWDDGRGIGNYWSEYSLKDADGDGIGDAPYRIFGSGYEYDYHPVMNPFHRMANE
;
A
#
# COMPACT_ATOMS: atom_id res chain seq x y z
N MET A 1 -11.41 -17.91 7.41
CA MET A 1 -11.07 -16.73 6.60
C MET A 1 -11.93 -15.60 7.11
N GLY A 2 -11.33 -14.64 7.81
CA GLY A 2 -12.06 -13.46 8.28
C GLY A 2 -12.19 -12.46 7.13
N CYS A 3 -13.32 -11.78 7.04
CA CYS A 3 -13.55 -10.71 6.06
C CYS A 3 -14.02 -9.47 6.81
N ILE A 4 -13.37 -8.34 6.53
CA ILE A 4 -13.75 -7.02 7.00
C ILE A 4 -14.04 -6.18 5.76
N THR A 5 -15.29 -5.75 5.62
CA THR A 5 -15.74 -5.07 4.41
C THR A 5 -16.86 -4.07 4.67
N GLY A 6 -16.94 -3.01 3.85
CA GLY A 6 -17.97 -1.98 3.93
C GLY A 6 -17.90 -1.13 5.20
N CYS A 7 -16.75 -1.11 5.89
CA CYS A 7 -16.59 -0.38 7.15
C CYS A 7 -15.91 0.97 6.93
N GLN A 8 -16.31 1.97 7.73
CA GLN A 8 -15.60 3.24 7.87
C GLN A 8 -14.99 3.30 9.26
N MET A 9 -13.67 3.51 9.32
CA MET A 9 -12.87 3.52 10.55
C MET A 9 -12.14 4.85 10.64
N GLU A 10 -12.60 5.72 11.53
CA GLU A 10 -12.24 7.13 11.51
C GLU A 10 -11.83 7.68 12.88
N GLY A 11 -10.87 8.63 12.87
CA GLY A 11 -10.55 9.46 14.04
C GLY A 11 -9.98 8.72 15.24
N SER A 12 -9.41 7.52 15.02
CA SER A 12 -8.86 6.67 16.07
C SER A 12 -7.33 6.63 16.00
N PHE A 13 -6.67 6.15 17.07
CA PHE A 13 -5.21 5.98 17.03
C PHE A 13 -4.79 4.92 15.98
N TYR A 14 -5.48 3.78 15.99
CA TYR A 14 -5.49 2.79 14.92
C TYR A 14 -6.90 2.66 14.36
N GLY A 15 -7.08 2.61 13.04
CA GLY A 15 -8.38 2.29 12.44
C GLY A 15 -8.74 0.82 12.62
N LEU A 16 -7.81 -0.07 12.27
CA LEU A 16 -7.90 -1.52 12.52
C LEU A 16 -6.53 -2.10 12.85
N SER A 17 -6.47 -2.94 13.90
CA SER A 17 -5.31 -3.78 14.19
C SER A 17 -5.64 -5.24 13.90
N ILE A 18 -4.82 -5.89 13.09
CA ILE A 18 -4.88 -7.34 12.84
C ILE A 18 -3.64 -7.98 13.43
N GLU A 19 -3.87 -8.83 14.43
CA GLU A 19 -2.80 -9.45 15.20
C GLU A 19 -2.83 -10.97 15.06
N LYS A 20 -1.66 -11.57 14.83
CA LYS A 20 -1.44 -13.04 14.87
C LYS A 20 -2.50 -13.82 14.09
N SER A 21 -2.82 -13.33 12.90
CA SER A 21 -3.91 -13.83 12.07
C SER A 21 -3.41 -14.15 10.67
N GLU A 22 -4.04 -15.11 10.01
CA GLU A 22 -3.69 -15.50 8.65
C GLU A 22 -4.93 -15.53 7.77
N ARG A 23 -4.73 -15.24 6.47
CA ARG A 23 -5.78 -15.33 5.45
C ARG A 23 -7.00 -14.49 5.82
N ILE A 24 -6.76 -13.21 6.09
CA ILE A 24 -7.81 -12.20 6.28
C ILE A 24 -8.02 -11.46 4.95
N SER A 25 -9.27 -11.12 4.66
CA SER A 25 -9.64 -10.24 3.55
C SER A 25 -10.12 -8.91 4.12
N ILE A 26 -9.48 -7.83 3.71
CA ILE A 26 -9.80 -6.46 4.11
C ILE A 26 -10.09 -5.73 2.81
N ASN A 27 -11.37 -5.50 2.54
CA ASN A 27 -11.79 -4.97 1.25
C ASN A 27 -12.98 -4.04 1.33
N ASP A 28 -13.02 -3.01 0.47
CA ASP A 28 -14.11 -2.06 0.41
C ASP A 28 -14.31 -1.31 1.73
N ASN A 29 -13.22 -0.94 2.42
CA ASN A 29 -13.26 -0.15 3.65
C ASN A 29 -12.66 1.25 3.44
N ALA A 30 -13.06 2.18 4.32
CA ALA A 30 -12.49 3.51 4.41
C ALA A 30 -11.77 3.70 5.76
N PHE A 31 -10.47 3.97 5.72
CA PHE A 31 -9.64 4.30 6.87
C PHE A 31 -9.32 5.79 6.82
N LEU A 32 -9.98 6.58 7.66
CA LEU A 32 -9.98 8.04 7.56
C LEU A 32 -9.41 8.69 8.82
N GLU A 33 -8.55 9.69 8.68
CA GLU A 33 -8.11 10.54 9.80
C GLU A 33 -7.58 9.77 11.04
N ASN A 34 -6.94 8.61 10.84
CA ASN A 34 -6.40 7.82 11.93
C ASN A 34 -5.01 8.36 12.34
N GLU A 35 -4.80 8.62 13.63
CA GLU A 35 -3.66 9.39 14.14
C GLU A 35 -2.33 8.70 13.83
N TYR A 36 -2.23 7.40 14.06
CA TYR A 36 -0.99 6.65 13.88
C TYR A 36 -1.02 5.74 12.66
N ALA A 37 -1.98 4.82 12.55
CA ALA A 37 -2.14 4.01 11.34
C ALA A 37 -3.61 3.70 11.00
N GLY A 38 -3.96 3.74 9.72
CA GLY A 38 -5.26 3.25 9.24
C GLY A 38 -5.40 1.75 9.50
N LEU A 39 -4.49 0.96 8.95
CA LEU A 39 -4.42 -0.49 9.16
C LEU A 39 -3.06 -0.87 9.75
N PHE A 40 -3.08 -1.60 10.86
CA PHE A 40 -1.87 -2.15 11.49
C PHE A 40 -1.86 -3.68 11.40
N LEU A 41 -0.88 -4.22 10.68
CA LEU A 41 -0.66 -5.66 10.53
C LEU A 41 0.52 -6.12 11.38
N ILE A 42 0.24 -6.92 12.42
CA ILE A 42 1.26 -7.44 13.34
C ILE A 42 1.23 -8.96 13.35
N ASN A 43 2.32 -9.60 12.92
CA ASN A 43 2.34 -11.06 12.74
C ASN A 43 1.15 -11.57 11.90
N ALA A 44 0.69 -10.76 10.95
CA ALA A 44 -0.44 -11.07 10.09
C ALA A 44 0.06 -11.46 8.71
N SER A 45 -0.28 -12.66 8.25
CA SER A 45 0.34 -13.22 7.04
C SER A 45 -0.68 -13.75 6.04
N SER A 46 -0.27 -13.87 4.77
CA SER A 46 -1.09 -14.47 3.72
C SER A 46 -2.48 -13.81 3.57
N SER A 47 -2.58 -12.52 3.87
CA SER A 47 -3.83 -11.76 3.82
C SER A 47 -3.93 -10.92 2.54
N ASN A 48 -5.14 -10.51 2.21
CA ASN A 48 -5.42 -9.67 1.06
C ASN A 48 -6.05 -8.35 1.54
N VAL A 49 -5.41 -7.23 1.18
CA VAL A 49 -5.86 -5.86 1.43
C VAL A 49 -6.11 -5.21 0.07
N ARG A 50 -7.39 -5.05 -0.29
CA ARG A 50 -7.74 -4.53 -1.62
C ARG A 50 -8.95 -3.62 -1.64
N ASP A 51 -9.06 -2.74 -2.63
CA ASP A 51 -10.24 -1.88 -2.81
C ASP A 51 -10.57 -1.05 -1.56
N ASN A 52 -9.55 -0.68 -0.77
CA ASN A 52 -9.73 0.19 0.38
C ASN A 52 -9.28 1.62 0.05
N ILE A 53 -9.91 2.57 0.73
CA ILE A 53 -9.50 3.97 0.72
C ILE A 53 -8.82 4.25 2.05
N PHE A 54 -7.56 4.66 1.98
CA PHE A 54 -6.86 5.29 3.08
C PHE A 54 -6.85 6.78 2.78
N GLY A 55 -7.55 7.58 3.59
CA GLY A 55 -7.61 9.04 3.45
C GLY A 55 -7.15 9.76 4.71
N SER A 56 -6.04 10.50 4.62
CA SER A 56 -5.45 11.35 5.68
C SER A 56 -5.14 10.69 7.04
N GLY A 57 -4.08 11.15 7.71
CA GLY A 57 -3.62 10.64 9.01
C GLY A 57 -2.12 10.37 9.08
N GLY A 58 -1.71 9.48 9.99
CA GLY A 58 -0.29 9.13 10.21
C GLY A 58 0.30 8.27 9.09
N ILE A 59 -0.06 6.98 9.08
CA ILE A 59 0.38 5.96 8.11
C ILE A 59 -0.88 5.27 7.55
N GLY A 60 -0.94 5.00 6.23
CA GLY A 60 -2.06 4.22 5.66
C GLY A 60 -2.06 2.78 6.18
N ILE A 61 -1.05 1.98 5.79
CA ILE A 61 -0.82 0.62 6.29
C ILE A 61 0.55 0.50 6.94
N LEU A 62 0.58 -0.05 8.15
CA LEU A 62 1.80 -0.37 8.89
C LEU A 62 1.98 -1.89 8.98
N PHE A 63 3.13 -2.38 8.54
CA PHE A 63 3.56 -3.78 8.69
C PHE A 63 4.62 -3.89 9.77
N TYR A 64 4.43 -4.82 10.70
CA TYR A 64 5.35 -5.01 11.83
C TYR A 64 5.49 -6.48 12.22
N GLU A 65 6.61 -6.80 12.89
CA GLU A 65 7.04 -8.16 13.21
C GLU A 65 7.06 -9.07 11.95
N LYS A 66 6.37 -10.23 11.99
CA LYS A 66 6.28 -11.20 10.89
C LYS A 66 5.02 -11.01 10.06
N ALA A 67 4.75 -9.79 9.62
CA ALA A 67 3.65 -9.51 8.69
C ALA A 67 4.10 -9.80 7.25
N MET A 68 3.97 -11.07 6.82
CA MET A 68 4.61 -11.59 5.61
C MET A 68 3.62 -12.10 4.57
N ASN A 69 4.04 -12.13 3.31
CA ASN A 69 3.29 -12.76 2.22
C ASN A 69 1.87 -12.22 2.04
N ASN A 70 1.64 -10.95 2.36
CA ASN A 70 0.36 -10.29 2.13
C ASN A 70 0.33 -9.67 0.73
N ASN A 71 -0.87 -9.61 0.16
CA ASN A 71 -1.12 -8.90 -1.08
C ASN A 71 -1.84 -7.58 -0.74
N VAL A 72 -1.26 -6.46 -1.17
CA VAL A 72 -1.84 -5.12 -1.03
C VAL A 72 -2.04 -4.55 -2.44
N HIS A 73 -3.28 -4.48 -2.90
CA HIS A 73 -3.53 -4.06 -4.27
C HIS A 73 -4.84 -3.36 -4.48
N ASP A 74 -4.96 -2.57 -5.55
CA ASP A 74 -6.19 -1.84 -5.87
C ASP A 74 -6.66 -0.92 -4.71
N ASN A 75 -5.74 -0.38 -3.89
CA ASN A 75 -6.08 0.59 -2.84
C ASN A 75 -5.72 2.01 -3.25
N ILE A 76 -6.43 2.97 -2.68
CA ILE A 76 -6.14 4.40 -2.84
C ILE A 76 -5.52 4.91 -1.53
N PHE A 77 -4.32 5.47 -1.62
CA PHE A 77 -3.67 6.19 -0.53
C PHE A 77 -3.67 7.67 -0.86
N ASN A 78 -4.50 8.44 -0.17
CA ASN A 78 -4.67 9.87 -0.41
C ASN A 78 -4.29 10.68 0.83
N ASP A 79 -3.43 11.67 0.63
CA ASP A 79 -3.08 12.68 1.64
C ASP A 79 -2.42 12.14 2.93
N TYR A 80 -1.52 11.16 2.78
CA TYR A 80 -0.60 10.71 3.83
C TYR A 80 0.85 11.09 3.50
N LYS A 81 1.64 11.41 4.53
CA LYS A 81 3.10 11.47 4.36
C LYS A 81 3.69 10.10 3.97
N ILE A 82 3.12 9.01 4.49
CA ILE A 82 3.53 7.63 4.21
C ILE A 82 2.27 6.76 4.03
N GLY A 83 2.02 6.28 2.80
CA GLY A 83 0.90 5.38 2.50
C GLY A 83 1.12 3.97 3.05
N ILE A 84 2.31 3.40 2.84
CA ILE A 84 2.70 2.09 3.38
C ILE A 84 4.06 2.19 4.07
N SER A 85 4.14 1.63 5.28
CA SER A 85 5.38 1.49 6.03
C SER A 85 5.62 0.04 6.46
N ILE A 86 6.75 -0.53 6.06
CA ILE A 86 7.19 -1.87 6.45
C ILE A 86 8.40 -1.73 7.38
N LEU A 87 8.15 -1.75 8.70
CA LEU A 87 9.13 -1.37 9.73
C LEU A 87 9.86 -2.55 10.37
N SER A 88 9.88 -3.71 9.72
CA SER A 88 10.52 -4.92 10.25
C SER A 88 11.21 -5.69 9.15
N LEU A 89 12.49 -6.04 9.34
CA LEU A 89 13.24 -6.90 8.42
C LEU A 89 12.57 -8.27 8.22
N ALA A 90 11.74 -8.70 9.18
CA ALA A 90 11.02 -9.97 9.13
C ALA A 90 9.65 -9.87 8.45
N ALA A 91 9.22 -8.68 8.01
CA ALA A 91 7.95 -8.45 7.30
C ALA A 91 8.16 -8.45 5.78
N GLY A 92 8.85 -9.47 5.26
CA GLY A 92 9.14 -9.63 3.82
C GLY A 92 8.12 -10.49 3.08
N GLY A 93 8.33 -10.59 1.76
CA GLY A 93 7.52 -11.40 0.85
C GLY A 93 6.15 -10.80 0.53
N ASN A 94 5.86 -9.56 0.95
CA ASN A 94 4.62 -8.91 0.57
C ASN A 94 4.65 -8.48 -0.89
N ARG A 95 3.48 -8.38 -1.49
CA ARG A 95 3.28 -7.95 -2.88
C ARG A 95 2.37 -6.73 -2.90
N ILE A 96 2.89 -5.61 -3.39
CA ILE A 96 2.21 -4.32 -3.39
C ILE A 96 2.11 -3.81 -4.83
N TYR A 97 0.91 -3.77 -5.41
CA TYR A 97 0.72 -3.49 -6.83
C TYR A 97 -0.66 -2.87 -7.12
N HIS A 98 -0.83 -2.17 -8.23
CA HIS A 98 -2.10 -1.52 -8.63
C HIS A 98 -2.68 -0.53 -7.61
N ASN A 99 -1.86 -0.03 -6.68
CA ASN A 99 -2.30 1.00 -5.75
C ASN A 99 -2.06 2.39 -6.33
N ASP A 100 -2.89 3.34 -5.91
CA ASP A 100 -2.70 4.76 -6.22
C ASP A 100 -2.13 5.48 -5.00
N PHE A 101 -0.86 5.91 -5.08
CA PHE A 101 -0.22 6.75 -4.08
C PHE A 101 -0.33 8.22 -4.47
N LEU A 102 -1.31 8.91 -3.89
CA LEU A 102 -1.67 10.29 -4.20
C LEU A 102 -1.11 11.23 -3.13
N SER A 103 -0.04 11.94 -3.47
CA SER A 103 0.79 12.75 -2.58
C SER A 103 1.35 11.95 -1.39
N CYS A 104 1.64 10.67 -1.63
CA CYS A 104 2.09 9.71 -0.63
C CYS A 104 3.35 8.98 -1.08
N ARG A 105 4.15 8.52 -0.11
CA ARG A 105 5.32 7.67 -0.35
C ARG A 105 5.16 6.32 0.35
N ALA A 106 6.00 5.36 -0.03
CA ALA A 106 6.16 4.11 0.68
C ALA A 106 7.57 3.98 1.27
N ALA A 107 7.66 3.31 2.41
CA ALA A 107 8.91 2.99 3.06
C ALA A 107 8.94 1.51 3.46
N SER A 108 10.10 0.86 3.29
CA SER A 108 10.27 -0.54 3.63
C SER A 108 11.71 -0.85 4.04
N GLU A 109 11.82 -1.66 5.08
CA GLU A 109 13.08 -2.22 5.59
C GLU A 109 13.26 -3.69 5.19
N ALA A 110 12.28 -4.32 4.54
CA ALA A 110 12.29 -5.74 4.23
C ALA A 110 12.58 -6.03 2.75
N CYS A 111 12.26 -7.26 2.29
CA CYS A 111 12.31 -7.63 0.88
C CYS A 111 10.90 -7.92 0.39
N ASN A 112 10.32 -7.03 -0.41
CA ASN A 112 8.98 -7.12 -0.97
C ASN A 112 9.01 -6.87 -2.48
N LEU A 113 7.88 -7.16 -3.11
CA LEU A 113 7.67 -6.90 -4.53
C LEU A 113 6.68 -5.76 -4.68
N TRP A 114 7.01 -4.80 -5.53
CA TRP A 114 6.21 -3.61 -5.79
C TRP A 114 5.51 -3.67 -7.16
N ASP A 115 5.27 -4.88 -7.67
CA ASP A 115 4.56 -5.17 -8.92
C ASP A 115 3.70 -6.45 -8.84
N ASP A 116 2.85 -6.64 -9.83
CA ASP A 116 1.96 -7.79 -10.00
C ASP A 116 2.67 -9.04 -10.57
N GLY A 117 3.96 -8.92 -10.92
CA GLY A 117 4.81 -10.01 -11.44
C GLY A 117 4.61 -10.26 -12.91
N ARG A 118 3.82 -9.40 -13.57
CA ARG A 118 3.56 -9.36 -15.00
C ARG A 118 4.01 -8.03 -15.59
N GLY A 119 4.73 -7.21 -14.82
CA GLY A 119 5.29 -5.95 -15.25
C GLY A 119 4.36 -4.76 -15.01
N ILE A 120 3.42 -4.84 -14.06
CA ILE A 120 2.56 -3.70 -13.69
C ILE A 120 2.73 -3.41 -12.20
N GLY A 121 3.20 -2.20 -11.90
CA GLY A 121 3.46 -1.71 -10.56
C GLY A 121 2.32 -0.91 -9.97
N ASN A 122 2.68 0.16 -9.26
CA ASN A 122 1.77 1.09 -8.63
C ASN A 122 1.80 2.45 -9.35
N TYR A 123 0.76 3.25 -9.16
CA TYR A 123 0.77 4.64 -9.54
C TYR A 123 1.35 5.48 -8.40
N TRP A 124 2.25 6.40 -8.73
CA TRP A 124 2.86 7.32 -7.78
C TRP A 124 2.70 8.74 -8.31
N SER A 125 1.94 9.59 -7.63
CA SER A 125 1.72 10.95 -8.12
C SER A 125 2.99 11.81 -8.17
N GLU A 126 4.02 11.44 -7.41
CA GLU A 126 5.35 12.09 -7.44
C GLU A 126 6.25 11.56 -8.57
N TYR A 127 5.85 10.48 -9.26
CA TYR A 127 6.60 9.96 -10.41
C TYR A 127 6.45 10.90 -11.59
N SER A 128 7.55 11.54 -11.96
CA SER A 128 7.63 12.59 -12.99
C SER A 128 8.65 12.27 -14.09
N LEU A 129 9.12 11.01 -14.12
CA LEU A 129 10.02 10.54 -15.16
C LEU A 129 9.24 10.18 -16.42
N LYS A 130 9.98 9.87 -17.49
CA LYS A 130 9.40 9.70 -18.82
C LYS A 130 8.89 8.27 -19.02
N ASP A 131 7.90 8.19 -19.90
CA ASP A 131 7.47 7.00 -20.63
C ASP A 131 7.75 7.33 -22.10
N ALA A 132 8.90 6.86 -22.61
CA ALA A 132 9.38 7.25 -23.93
C ALA A 132 8.83 6.38 -25.06
N ASP A 133 8.48 5.13 -24.75
CA ASP A 133 7.90 4.19 -25.72
C ASP A 133 6.36 4.24 -25.76
N GLY A 134 5.74 4.91 -24.78
CA GLY A 134 4.31 5.18 -24.73
C GLY A 134 3.48 3.98 -24.31
N ASP A 135 4.07 3.03 -23.57
CA ASP A 135 3.39 1.82 -23.12
C ASP A 135 2.54 2.02 -21.84
N GLY A 136 2.63 3.20 -21.23
CA GLY A 136 1.90 3.56 -20.01
C GLY A 136 2.64 3.21 -18.72
N ILE A 137 3.88 2.69 -18.81
CA ILE A 137 4.79 2.39 -17.71
C ILE A 137 5.98 3.35 -17.81
N GLY A 138 6.45 3.83 -16.66
CA GLY A 138 7.60 4.70 -16.61
C GLY A 138 8.92 3.96 -16.91
N ASP A 139 9.78 4.58 -17.73
CA ASP A 139 11.05 4.00 -18.19
C ASP A 139 12.07 3.75 -17.05
N ALA A 140 11.87 4.41 -15.91
CA ALA A 140 12.78 4.39 -14.77
C ALA A 140 12.08 3.88 -13.49
N PRO A 141 12.76 3.08 -12.65
CA PRO A 141 12.15 2.59 -11.42
C PRO A 141 11.81 3.71 -10.43
N TYR A 142 10.71 3.56 -9.70
CA TYR A 142 10.39 4.40 -8.54
C TYR A 142 11.02 3.80 -7.28
N ARG A 143 11.82 4.60 -6.56
CA ARG A 143 12.56 4.14 -5.37
C ARG A 143 11.67 4.10 -4.14
N ILE A 144 11.66 2.96 -3.45
CA ILE A 144 11.03 2.82 -2.13
C ILE A 144 12.01 3.31 -1.06
N PHE A 145 11.51 4.10 -0.12
CA PHE A 145 12.34 4.63 0.97
C PHE A 145 12.71 3.53 1.97
N GLY A 146 13.84 3.67 2.67
CA GLY A 146 14.31 2.69 3.67
C GLY A 146 15.65 2.07 3.30
N SER A 147 16.11 1.10 4.10
CA SER A 147 17.41 0.46 3.91
C SER A 147 17.41 -0.73 2.95
N GLY A 148 16.22 -1.25 2.57
CA GLY A 148 16.06 -2.46 1.76
C GLY A 148 16.46 -2.39 0.29
N TYR A 149 16.82 -1.20 -0.23
CA TYR A 149 17.09 -0.97 -1.66
C TYR A 149 15.99 -1.52 -2.59
N GLU A 150 14.73 -1.32 -2.21
CA GLU A 150 13.57 -1.77 -3.00
C GLU A 150 13.13 -0.69 -4.00
N TYR A 151 12.58 -1.16 -5.12
CA TYR A 151 12.07 -0.33 -6.20
C TYR A 151 10.78 -0.94 -6.73
N ASP A 152 9.85 -0.06 -7.11
CA ASP A 152 8.84 -0.38 -8.10
C ASP A 152 9.49 -0.21 -9.49
N TYR A 153 9.75 -1.32 -10.17
CA TYR A 153 10.37 -1.32 -11.50
C TYR A 153 9.39 -1.03 -12.62
N HIS A 154 8.08 -0.98 -12.32
CA HIS A 154 7.03 -0.83 -13.31
C HIS A 154 6.01 0.24 -12.86
N PRO A 155 6.46 1.46 -12.47
CA PRO A 155 5.54 2.49 -12.03
C PRO A 155 4.64 2.89 -13.20
N VAL A 156 3.31 2.91 -12.99
CA VAL A 156 2.39 3.26 -14.08
C VAL A 156 2.22 4.78 -14.19
N MET A 157 1.96 5.26 -15.40
CA MET A 157 1.86 6.69 -15.71
C MET A 157 0.50 7.31 -15.35
N ASN A 158 -0.53 6.48 -15.17
CA ASN A 158 -1.89 6.95 -14.86
C ASN A 158 -2.46 6.20 -13.64
N PRO A 159 -3.27 6.87 -12.81
CA PRO A 159 -3.93 6.23 -11.68
C PRO A 159 -4.93 5.17 -12.14
N PHE A 160 -5.07 4.11 -11.36
CA PHE A 160 -6.03 3.03 -11.61
C PHE A 160 -7.46 3.46 -11.28
N HIS A 161 -7.62 4.24 -10.21
CA HIS A 161 -8.91 4.67 -9.71
C HIS A 161 -9.18 6.12 -10.09
N ARG A 162 -10.40 6.37 -10.56
CA ARG A 162 -10.89 7.73 -10.69
C ARG A 162 -11.33 8.19 -9.31
N MET A 163 -10.66 9.21 -8.78
CA MET A 163 -11.26 10.00 -7.70
C MET A 163 -12.63 10.47 -8.22
N ALA A 164 -13.70 10.18 -7.48
CA ALA A 164 -14.99 10.77 -7.76
C ALA A 164 -14.85 12.28 -7.51
N ASN A 165 -14.55 13.03 -8.56
CA ASN A 165 -14.69 14.47 -8.54
C ASN A 165 -16.19 14.77 -8.54
N GLU A 166 -16.64 15.37 -7.43
CA GLU A 166 -17.76 16.33 -7.26
C GLU A 166 -18.99 16.18 -8.17
#